data_AF-A0A7S0D014-F1
#
_entry.id   AF-A0A7S0D014-F1
#
_cell.length_a   1.000
_cell.length_b   1.000
_cell.length_c   1.000
_cell.angle_alpha   90.00
_cell.angle_beta   90.00
_cell.angle_gamma   90.00
#
_symmetry.space_group_name_H-M   'P 1'
#
loop_
_entity.id
_entity.type
_entity.pdbx_description
1 polymer ?
#
loop_
_entity_poly.entity_id
_entity_poly.type
_entity_poly.pdbx_seq_one_letter_code
_entity_poly.pdbx_strand_id
1 'polypeptide(L)'
;NHTYDFSSGYEWWMMKEAKKRNPDIKLYGLPWAFPGWLSTDENNPYTDPEVLATYVVGWVSGALKFHNLSIDYIGIWNERPSNGSYVKCLRRQLDEANFTNTQIVAADGDLKICEDLLNDQEYSDAVSIIGLHYPYADHQGWDKCVLLGKPVWASEESSSYDDA
;
A
#
# COMPACT_ATOMS: atom_id res chain seq x y z
N ASN A 1 -22.85 6.13 -9.52
CA ASN A 1 -21.95 6.02 -10.69
C ASN A 1 -20.95 7.16 -10.59
N HIS A 2 -19.80 6.93 -9.95
CA HIS A 2 -18.77 7.96 -9.79
C HIS A 2 -17.77 7.81 -10.93
N THR A 3 -17.53 8.89 -11.68
CA THR A 3 -16.49 8.92 -12.70
C THR A 3 -15.19 9.32 -12.01
N TYR A 4 -14.19 8.44 -12.01
CA TYR A 4 -12.87 8.74 -11.48
C TYR A 4 -12.11 9.69 -12.44
N ASP A 5 -11.50 10.73 -11.89
CA ASP A 5 -10.59 11.60 -12.64
C ASP A 5 -9.14 11.13 -12.45
N PHE A 6 -8.49 10.79 -13.56
CA PHE A 6 -7.09 10.36 -13.60
C PHE A 6 -6.15 11.45 -14.14
N SER A 7 -6.60 12.70 -14.22
CA SER A 7 -5.80 13.83 -14.68
C SER A 7 -5.42 14.82 -13.57
N SER A 8 -6.10 14.75 -12.42
CA SER A 8 -5.84 15.58 -11.25
C SER A 8 -4.49 15.27 -10.58
N GLY A 9 -3.90 16.30 -9.97
CA GLY A 9 -2.63 16.21 -9.25
C GLY A 9 -1.41 16.18 -10.17
N TYR A 10 -0.23 15.99 -9.59
CA TYR A 10 1.05 15.97 -10.31
C TYR A 10 1.73 14.60 -10.33
N GLU A 11 1.26 13.64 -9.53
CA GLU A 11 1.91 12.32 -9.38
C GLU A 11 1.93 11.51 -10.68
N TRP A 12 0.88 11.61 -11.48
CA TRP A 12 0.83 10.97 -12.80
C TRP A 12 1.93 11.45 -13.73
N TRP A 13 2.14 12.78 -13.77
CA TRP A 13 3.21 13.37 -14.55
C TRP A 13 4.57 12.94 -14.02
N MET A 14 4.76 12.97 -12.71
CA MET A 14 6.03 12.60 -12.07
C MET A 14 6.40 11.14 -12.36
N MET A 15 5.47 10.19 -12.20
CA MET A 15 5.70 8.79 -12.52
C MET A 15 6.03 8.56 -14.00
N LYS A 16 5.37 9.28 -14.92
CA LYS A 16 5.69 9.21 -16.35
C LYS A 16 7.09 9.75 -16.65
N GLU A 17 7.48 10.87 -16.05
CA GLU A 17 8.82 11.43 -16.24
C GLU A 17 9.92 10.54 -15.65
N ALA A 18 9.65 9.87 -14.52
CA ALA A 18 10.54 8.87 -13.94
C ALA A 18 10.71 7.66 -14.87
N LYS A 19 9.60 7.07 -15.35
CA LYS A 19 9.62 5.93 -16.28
C LYS A 19 10.30 6.26 -17.62
N LYS A 20 10.17 7.50 -18.12
CA LYS A 20 10.89 7.94 -19.33
C LYS A 20 12.42 7.91 -19.15
N ARG A 21 12.91 8.17 -17.94
CA ARG A 21 14.35 8.20 -17.63
C ARG A 21 14.87 6.82 -17.24
N ASN A 22 14.09 6.07 -16.47
CA ASN A 22 14.39 4.71 -16.06
C ASN A 22 13.13 3.84 -16.21
N PRO A 23 12.99 3.11 -17.34
CA PRO A 23 11.85 2.24 -17.57
C PRO A 23 11.67 1.15 -16.49
N ASP A 24 12.76 0.74 -15.85
CA ASP A 24 12.79 -0.33 -14.83
C ASP A 24 12.51 0.18 -13.41
N ILE A 25 12.37 1.50 -13.21
CA ILE A 25 12.05 2.07 -11.89
C ILE A 25 10.75 1.46 -11.36
N LYS A 26 10.74 1.10 -10.07
CA LYS A 26 9.54 0.56 -9.42
C LYS A 26 8.62 1.68 -8.97
N LEU A 27 7.31 1.48 -9.12
CA LEU A 27 6.29 2.44 -8.70
C LEU A 27 5.51 1.90 -7.51
N TYR A 28 5.41 2.71 -6.46
CA TYR A 28 4.71 2.38 -5.22
C TYR A 28 3.65 3.44 -4.91
N GLY A 29 2.40 3.02 -4.69
CA GLY A 29 1.31 3.88 -4.23
C GLY A 29 0.89 3.56 -2.80
N LEU A 30 0.64 4.58 -1.98
CA LEU A 30 0.15 4.47 -0.61
C LEU A 30 -0.89 5.57 -0.37
N PRO A 31 -2.09 5.26 0.15
CA PRO A 31 -3.04 6.29 0.54
C PRO A 31 -2.74 6.86 1.94
N TRP A 32 -2.78 8.19 2.06
CA TRP A 32 -2.76 8.90 3.34
C TRP A 32 -4.17 9.22 3.85
N ALA A 33 -5.10 9.45 2.93
CA ALA A 33 -6.47 9.79 3.23
C ALA A 33 -7.40 9.18 2.18
N PHE A 34 -8.66 9.02 2.57
CA PHE A 34 -9.70 8.49 1.70
C PHE A 34 -10.86 9.49 1.58
N PRO A 35 -11.50 9.59 0.40
CA PRO A 35 -12.73 10.34 0.26
C PRO A 35 -13.81 9.88 1.24
N GLY A 36 -14.48 10.82 1.91
CA GLY A 36 -15.46 10.50 2.96
C GLY A 36 -16.66 9.67 2.51
N TRP A 37 -17.00 9.64 1.22
CA TRP A 37 -18.10 8.82 0.70
C TRP A 37 -17.78 7.32 0.65
N LEU A 38 -16.52 6.92 0.85
CA LEU A 38 -16.10 5.51 0.90
C LEU A 38 -16.41 4.83 2.22
N SER A 39 -16.78 5.59 3.26
CA SER A 39 -17.05 5.05 4.58
C SER A 39 -18.30 5.65 5.21
N THR A 40 -18.95 4.86 6.05
CA THR A 40 -20.02 5.32 6.96
C THR A 40 -19.48 5.81 8.31
N ASP A 41 -18.16 5.74 8.53
CA ASP A 41 -17.44 6.23 9.71
C ASP A 41 -16.32 7.19 9.28
N GLU A 42 -16.35 8.40 9.81
CA GLU A 42 -15.40 9.49 9.49
C GLU A 42 -13.94 9.16 9.84
N ASN A 43 -13.70 8.23 10.78
CA ASN A 43 -12.37 7.90 11.27
C ASN A 43 -11.88 6.50 10.89
N ASN A 44 -12.70 5.73 10.16
CA ASN A 44 -12.40 4.36 9.82
C ASN A 44 -12.79 4.06 8.36
N PRO A 45 -11.84 3.90 7.43
CA PRO A 45 -12.14 3.61 6.03
C PRO A 45 -12.61 2.16 5.82
N TYR A 46 -12.44 1.27 6.79
CA TYR A 46 -12.69 -0.17 6.66
C TYR A 46 -14.14 -0.59 6.97
N THR A 47 -15.10 0.34 6.96
CA THR A 47 -16.52 0.03 7.20
C THR A 47 -17.10 -0.86 6.11
N ASP A 48 -16.61 -0.72 4.87
CA ASP A 48 -16.88 -1.61 3.75
C ASP A 48 -15.57 -1.94 3.00
N PRO A 49 -14.93 -3.07 3.34
CA PRO A 49 -13.71 -3.54 2.68
C PRO A 49 -13.81 -3.67 1.16
N GLU A 50 -14.97 -4.06 0.63
CA GLU A 50 -15.18 -4.27 -0.81
C GLU A 50 -15.18 -2.95 -1.56
N VAL A 51 -15.88 -1.95 -1.02
CA VAL A 51 -15.94 -0.60 -1.59
C VAL A 51 -14.57 0.07 -1.54
N LEU A 52 -13.86 -0.04 -0.42
CA LEU A 52 -12.51 0.53 -0.29
C LEU A 52 -11.52 -0.15 -1.24
N ALA A 53 -11.53 -1.49 -1.32
CA ALA A 53 -10.67 -2.22 -2.25
C ALA A 53 -10.98 -1.85 -3.71
N THR A 54 -12.27 -1.72 -4.06
CA THR A 54 -12.69 -1.31 -5.41
C THR A 54 -12.12 0.05 -5.78
N TYR A 55 -12.09 0.98 -4.82
CA TYR A 55 -11.52 2.31 -5.02
C TYR A 55 -10.01 2.24 -5.29
N VAL A 56 -9.26 1.49 -4.48
CA VAL A 56 -7.79 1.38 -4.62
C VAL A 56 -7.41 0.62 -5.89
N VAL A 57 -8.10 -0.49 -6.22
CA VAL A 57 -7.90 -1.22 -7.48
C VAL A 57 -8.28 -0.36 -8.68
N GLY A 58 -9.29 0.51 -8.54
CA GLY A 58 -9.65 1.51 -9.54
C GLY A 58 -8.50 2.48 -9.84
N TRP A 59 -7.75 2.91 -8.82
CA TRP A 59 -6.55 3.74 -8.99
C TRP A 59 -5.44 3.00 -9.75
N VAL A 60 -5.14 1.75 -9.37
CA VAL A 60 -4.16 0.89 -10.07
C VAL A 60 -4.55 0.67 -11.54
N SER A 61 -5.83 0.38 -11.78
CA SER A 61 -6.39 0.21 -13.13
C SER A 61 -6.29 1.48 -13.97
N GLY A 62 -6.56 2.63 -13.35
CA GLY A 62 -6.48 3.94 -13.99
C GLY A 62 -5.05 4.32 -14.38
N ALA A 63 -4.08 4.01 -13.51
CA ALA A 63 -2.66 4.22 -13.78
C ALA A 63 -2.23 3.50 -15.08
N LEU A 64 -2.63 2.24 -15.24
CA LEU A 64 -2.34 1.48 -16.44
C LEU A 64 -3.10 2.03 -17.65
N LYS A 65 -4.43 2.16 -17.54
CA LYS A 65 -5.30 2.49 -18.67
C LYS A 65 -5.05 3.88 -19.26
N PHE A 66 -4.84 4.88 -18.41
CA PHE A 66 -4.77 6.28 -18.84
C PHE A 66 -3.34 6.83 -18.92
N HIS A 67 -2.38 6.19 -18.24
CA HIS A 67 -0.99 6.68 -18.21
C HIS A 67 0.04 5.66 -18.68
N ASN A 68 -0.37 4.42 -19.00
CA ASN A 68 0.54 3.32 -19.31
C ASN A 68 1.57 3.08 -18.19
N LEU A 69 1.13 3.20 -16.94
CA LEU A 69 1.94 2.97 -15.74
C LEU A 69 1.51 1.68 -15.05
N SER A 70 2.42 0.71 -14.99
CA SER A 70 2.24 -0.48 -14.15
C SER A 70 2.69 -0.16 -12.73
N ILE A 71 1.82 -0.38 -11.75
CA ILE A 71 2.10 -0.19 -10.33
C ILE A 71 2.67 -1.49 -9.76
N ASP A 72 3.89 -1.43 -9.22
CA ASP A 72 4.59 -2.60 -8.69
C ASP A 72 4.15 -2.93 -7.26
N TYR A 73 3.87 -1.89 -6.46
CA TYR A 73 3.51 -2.02 -5.04
C TYR A 73 2.31 -1.16 -4.68
N ILE A 74 1.47 -1.64 -3.75
CA ILE A 74 0.37 -0.88 -3.16
C ILE A 74 0.33 -1.08 -1.64
N GLY A 75 0.20 0.03 -0.91
CA GLY A 75 0.19 0.06 0.54
C GLY A 75 -1.23 0.10 1.11
N ILE A 76 -1.33 0.16 2.45
CA ILE A 76 -2.63 0.04 3.14
C ILE A 76 -3.21 1.40 3.51
N TRP A 77 -2.66 2.04 4.54
CA TRP A 77 -3.06 3.36 5.01
C TRP A 77 -1.93 3.94 5.86
N ASN A 78 -1.28 4.98 5.36
CA ASN A 78 -0.05 5.53 5.95
C ASN A 78 -0.18 5.82 7.45
N GLU A 79 0.68 5.20 8.27
CA GLU A 79 0.74 5.40 9.73
C GLU A 79 -0.61 5.25 10.44
N ARG A 80 -1.45 4.33 9.93
CA ARG A 80 -2.74 4.01 10.52
C ARG A 80 -2.91 2.50 10.65
N PRO A 81 -3.81 2.04 11.52
CA PRO A 81 -4.04 0.61 11.70
C PRO A 81 -4.38 -0.06 10.37
N SER A 82 -3.73 -1.17 10.07
CA SER A 82 -4.13 -2.05 8.99
C SER A 82 -5.36 -2.90 9.38
N ASN A 83 -6.07 -3.43 8.40
CA ASN A 83 -7.24 -4.28 8.60
C ASN A 83 -7.14 -5.53 7.72
N GLY A 84 -7.04 -6.71 8.34
CA GLY A 84 -6.86 -7.98 7.62
C GLY A 84 -8.00 -8.30 6.64
N SER A 85 -9.26 -7.98 6.98
CA SER A 85 -10.40 -8.17 6.07
C SER A 85 -10.27 -7.33 4.80
N TYR A 86 -9.86 -6.06 4.94
CA TYR A 86 -9.56 -5.19 3.81
C TYR A 86 -8.40 -5.69 2.97
N VAL A 87 -7.27 -6.07 3.57
CA VAL A 87 -6.10 -6.50 2.79
C VAL A 87 -6.37 -7.77 1.99
N LYS A 88 -7.10 -8.72 2.57
CA LYS A 88 -7.56 -9.93 1.86
C LYS A 88 -8.49 -9.59 0.70
N CYS A 89 -9.41 -8.66 0.91
CA CYS A 89 -10.29 -8.16 -0.14
C CYS A 89 -9.51 -7.48 -1.27
N LEU A 90 -8.54 -6.62 -0.93
CA LEU A 90 -7.67 -5.92 -1.87
C LEU A 90 -6.88 -6.92 -2.73
N ARG A 91 -6.26 -7.94 -2.12
CA ARG A 91 -5.54 -8.98 -2.87
C ARG A 91 -6.44 -9.68 -3.88
N ARG A 92 -7.61 -10.15 -3.44
CA ARG A 92 -8.59 -10.82 -4.31
C ARG A 92 -9.00 -9.94 -5.49
N GLN A 93 -9.38 -8.69 -5.24
CA GLN A 93 -9.82 -7.79 -6.31
C GLN A 93 -8.69 -7.39 -7.27
N LEU A 94 -7.44 -7.26 -6.79
CA LEU A 94 -6.28 -7.11 -7.68
C LEU A 94 -6.12 -8.33 -8.59
N ASP A 95 -6.25 -9.55 -8.05
CA ASP A 95 -6.12 -10.79 -8.82
C ASP A 95 -7.24 -10.92 -9.88
N GLU A 96 -8.48 -10.65 -9.49
CA GLU A 96 -9.64 -10.64 -10.40
C GLU A 96 -9.49 -9.60 -11.53
N ALA A 97 -8.82 -8.48 -11.25
CA ALA A 97 -8.50 -7.45 -12.23
C ALA A 97 -7.20 -7.73 -13.03
N ASN A 98 -6.57 -8.90 -12.85
CA ASN A 98 -5.31 -9.32 -13.47
C ASN A 98 -4.06 -8.52 -13.05
N PHE A 99 -4.08 -7.90 -11.87
CA PHE A 99 -2.92 -7.26 -11.23
C PHE A 99 -2.22 -8.20 -10.23
N THR A 100 -2.05 -9.47 -10.61
CA THR A 100 -1.40 -10.51 -9.77
C THR A 100 0.06 -10.18 -9.43
N ASN A 101 0.71 -9.33 -10.23
CA ASN A 101 2.09 -8.90 -10.02
C ASN A 101 2.22 -7.64 -9.14
N THR A 102 1.13 -6.92 -8.87
CA THR A 102 1.14 -5.78 -7.94
C THR A 102 1.18 -6.32 -6.52
N GLN A 103 2.30 -6.13 -5.83
CA GLN A 103 2.54 -6.66 -4.50
C GLN A 103 1.94 -5.75 -3.43
N ILE A 104 1.48 -6.35 -2.32
CA ILE A 104 0.97 -5.59 -1.18
C ILE A 104 2.09 -5.42 -0.16
N VAL A 105 2.31 -4.17 0.24
CA VAL A 105 3.18 -3.79 1.35
C VAL A 105 2.28 -3.46 2.54
N ALA A 106 2.58 -4.00 3.71
CA ALA A 106 1.83 -3.68 4.92
C ALA A 106 2.76 -3.52 6.14
N ALA A 107 2.49 -2.62 7.09
CA ALA A 107 1.37 -1.69 7.11
C ALA A 107 1.75 -0.25 6.72
N ASP A 108 3.04 0.02 6.47
CA ASP A 108 3.59 1.38 6.41
C ASP A 108 3.35 2.08 7.76
N GLY A 109 3.87 1.44 8.80
CA GLY A 109 3.65 1.80 10.20
C GLY A 109 4.62 1.07 11.13
N ASP A 110 4.11 0.58 12.26
CA ASP A 110 4.93 -0.04 13.30
C ASP A 110 4.99 -1.58 13.22
N LEU A 111 5.77 -2.18 14.13
CA LEU A 111 6.01 -3.63 14.22
C LEU A 111 4.76 -4.47 14.56
N LYS A 112 3.63 -3.85 14.95
CA LYS A 112 2.41 -4.57 15.33
C LYS A 112 1.90 -5.46 14.19
N ILE A 113 2.09 -5.02 12.93
CA ILE A 113 1.71 -5.80 11.75
C ILE A 113 2.27 -7.22 11.80
N CYS A 114 3.48 -7.43 12.32
CA CYS A 114 4.10 -8.74 12.35
C CYS A 114 3.36 -9.72 13.27
N GLU A 115 2.74 -9.24 14.37
CA GLU A 115 1.87 -10.04 15.20
C GLU A 115 0.55 -10.38 14.51
N ASP A 116 -0.06 -9.39 13.83
CA ASP A 116 -1.32 -9.59 13.12
C ASP A 116 -1.16 -10.64 12.00
N LEU A 117 -0.05 -10.61 11.25
CA LEU A 117 0.23 -11.59 10.19
C LEU A 117 0.58 -12.98 10.72
N LEU A 118 1.21 -13.11 11.90
CA LEU A 118 1.46 -14.42 12.50
C LEU A 118 0.16 -15.10 12.96
N ASN A 119 -0.86 -14.32 13.31
CA ASN A 119 -2.12 -14.81 13.83
C ASN A 119 -3.18 -15.08 12.74
N ASP A 120 -2.97 -14.59 11.51
CA ASP A 120 -3.86 -14.81 10.35
C ASP A 120 -3.05 -15.15 9.10
N GLN A 121 -3.01 -16.44 8.76
CA GLN A 121 -2.26 -16.95 7.60
C GLN A 121 -2.79 -16.39 6.27
N GLU A 122 -4.10 -16.22 6.12
CA GLU A 122 -4.68 -15.70 4.88
C GLU A 122 -4.32 -14.23 4.68
N TYR A 123 -4.28 -13.47 5.78
CA TYR A 123 -3.78 -12.10 5.76
C TYR A 123 -2.28 -12.05 5.46
N SER A 124 -1.48 -12.95 6.07
CA SER A 124 -0.06 -13.12 5.75
C SER A 124 0.18 -13.44 4.27
N ASP A 125 -0.60 -14.34 3.68
CA ASP A 125 -0.47 -14.74 2.27
C ASP A 125 -0.78 -13.58 1.31
N ALA A 126 -1.70 -12.69 1.69
CA ALA A 126 -2.02 -11.49 0.91
C ALA A 126 -0.89 -10.45 0.92
N VAL A 127 -0.06 -10.40 1.97
CA VAL A 127 1.03 -9.43 2.13
C VAL A 127 2.34 -9.98 1.58
N SER A 128 2.97 -9.24 0.67
CA SER A 128 4.25 -9.63 0.08
C SER A 128 5.45 -9.11 0.89
N ILE A 129 5.33 -7.90 1.45
CA ILE A 129 6.44 -7.17 2.09
C ILE A 129 5.94 -6.49 3.36
N ILE A 130 6.77 -6.52 4.41
CA ILE A 130 6.51 -5.78 5.66
C ILE A 130 7.14 -4.39 5.52
N GLY A 131 6.31 -3.34 5.46
CA GLY A 131 6.74 -1.94 5.42
C GLY A 131 6.69 -1.31 6.81
N LEU A 132 7.83 -0.86 7.32
CA LEU A 132 7.99 -0.19 8.60
C LEU A 132 8.47 1.25 8.43
N HIS A 133 7.99 2.16 9.27
CA HIS A 133 8.40 3.56 9.29
C HIS A 133 9.37 3.81 10.43
N TYR A 134 10.48 4.51 10.13
CA TYR A 134 11.54 4.84 11.08
C TYR A 134 11.97 3.65 11.97
N PRO A 135 12.19 2.45 11.42
CA PRO A 135 12.55 1.31 12.24
C PRO A 135 13.92 1.52 12.91
N TYR A 136 14.03 1.18 14.19
CA TYR A 136 15.30 1.23 14.88
C TYR A 136 16.35 0.34 14.20
N ALA A 137 17.53 0.91 13.96
CA ALA A 137 18.64 0.23 13.29
C ALA A 137 19.17 -1.01 14.07
N ASP A 138 18.87 -1.12 15.36
CA ASP A 138 19.25 -2.26 16.20
C ASP A 138 18.27 -3.45 16.11
N HIS A 139 17.20 -3.33 15.33
CA HIS A 139 16.20 -4.38 15.08
C HIS A 139 15.52 -4.89 16.36
N GLN A 140 15.45 -4.07 17.41
CA GLN A 140 14.79 -4.46 18.65
C GLN A 140 13.30 -4.77 18.40
N GLY A 141 12.83 -5.95 18.81
CA GLY A 141 11.43 -6.38 18.69
C GLY A 141 11.04 -7.01 17.35
N TRP A 142 12.01 -7.30 16.48
CA TRP A 142 11.75 -7.87 15.15
C TRP A 142 11.50 -9.38 15.13
N ASP A 143 11.57 -10.07 16.27
CA ASP A 143 11.47 -11.54 16.34
C ASP A 143 10.26 -12.08 15.58
N LYS A 144 9.10 -11.42 15.72
CA LYS A 144 7.87 -11.79 15.01
C LYS A 144 7.97 -11.58 13.51
N CYS A 145 8.59 -10.49 13.06
CA CYS A 145 8.76 -10.19 11.64
C CYS A 145 9.70 -11.20 10.97
N VAL A 146 10.76 -11.62 11.67
CA VAL A 146 11.71 -12.64 11.18
C VAL A 146 11.01 -13.98 10.94
N LEU A 147 10.11 -14.38 11.82
CA LEU A 147 9.36 -15.64 11.69
C LEU A 147 8.45 -15.70 10.45
N LEU A 148 8.01 -14.55 9.93
CA LEU A 148 7.17 -14.48 8.74
C LEU A 148 7.94 -14.80 7.44
N GLY A 149 9.27 -14.71 7.45
CA GLY A 149 10.10 -14.99 6.27
C GLY A 149 9.86 -14.04 5.08
N LYS A 150 9.27 -12.87 5.34
CA LYS A 150 8.98 -11.84 4.33
C LYS A 150 10.09 -10.79 4.29
N PRO A 151 10.35 -10.14 3.13
CA PRO A 151 11.17 -8.94 3.11
C PRO A 151 10.61 -7.88 4.06
N VAL A 152 11.49 -7.21 4.78
CA VAL A 152 11.15 -6.08 5.64
C VAL A 152 11.85 -4.83 5.10
N TRP A 153 11.09 -3.78 4.85
CA TRP A 153 11.58 -2.50 4.33
C TRP A 153 11.39 -1.40 5.37
N ALA A 154 12.37 -0.51 5.47
CA ALA A 154 12.14 0.84 5.97
C ALA A 154 11.43 1.62 4.84
N SER A 155 10.10 1.54 4.79
CA SER A 155 9.30 2.14 3.70
C SER A 155 9.13 3.65 3.83
N GLU A 156 9.41 4.20 5.02
CA GLU A 156 9.62 5.63 5.26
C GLU A 156 10.79 5.82 6.23
N GLU A 157 11.70 6.74 5.90
CA GLU A 157 12.90 7.08 6.67
C GLU A 157 13.40 8.48 6.29
N SER A 158 14.51 8.92 6.89
CA SER A 158 15.19 10.20 6.72
C SER A 158 14.57 11.29 7.58
N SER A 159 13.48 11.94 7.15
CA SER A 159 12.72 13.01 7.86
C SER A 159 13.49 13.84 8.90
N SER A 160 14.75 14.15 8.60
CA SER A 160 15.67 14.85 9.47
C SER A 160 16.03 16.17 8.82
N TYR A 161 16.16 17.21 9.61
CA TYR A 161 16.74 18.47 9.15
C TYR A 161 18.26 18.29 9.07
N ASP A 162 18.82 18.46 7.87
CA ASP A 162 20.26 18.71 7.71
C ASP A 162 20.52 20.19 8.03
N ASP A 163 20.72 20.50 9.31
CA ASP A 163 21.28 21.80 9.72
C ASP A 163 22.79 21.79 9.45
N ALA A 164 23.17 22.13 8.21
CA ALA A 164 24.56 22.41 7.83
C ALA A 164 24.90 23.90 8.00
#